data_AF-A0A164SEQ0-F1
#
_entry.id   AF-A0A164SEQ0-F1
#
_cell.length_a   1.000
_cell.length_b   1.000
_cell.length_c   1.000
_cell.angle_alpha   90.00
_cell.angle_beta   90.00
_cell.angle_gamma   90.00
#
_symmetry.space_group_name_H-M   'P 1'
#
loop_
_entity.id
_entity.type
_entity.pdbx_description
1 polymer ?
#
loop_
_entity_poly.entity_id
_entity_poly.type
_entity_poly.pdbx_seq_one_letter_code
_entity_poly.pdbx_strand_id
1 'polypeptide(L)'
;MKDKEDAWDYKRDIVFDHYIRTHSYTERQCCCCKKITSYPVRCFTCKQDLCSRCDLITHCKLVLHNREICLNGEDKRFLHQNEFLSDDEETIKVKEVSVPILVPSCPDCKKTNTSTTKPDFISNIFICISCRWDMKSTVVECSACSFWFEAKAEDFFVSGFQLSSAIDETSFYLICTELLEWCWHFQQRMPGISMNKVIETIQELSEMHNRLSYNCWFCLFHLFICRWSFI
;
A
#
# COMPACT_ATOMS: atom_id res chain seq x y z
N MET A 1 -38.72 17.84 4.77
CA MET A 1 -37.55 18.31 3.98
C MET A 1 -36.81 19.42 4.75
N LYS A 2 -37.52 20.43 5.28
CA LYS A 2 -37.00 21.42 6.25
C LYS A 2 -36.17 20.84 7.40
N ASP A 3 -36.66 19.80 8.07
CA ASP A 3 -35.96 19.18 9.22
C ASP A 3 -34.55 18.62 8.91
N LYS A 4 -34.25 18.29 7.64
CA LYS A 4 -32.92 17.77 7.26
C LYS A 4 -31.93 18.88 6.96
N GLU A 5 -32.40 19.99 6.40
CA GLU A 5 -31.58 21.19 6.14
C GLU A 5 -31.25 21.89 7.46
N ASP A 6 -32.23 22.01 8.36
CA ASP A 6 -32.03 22.60 9.69
C ASP A 6 -31.07 21.73 10.55
N ALA A 7 -31.15 20.40 10.42
CA ALA A 7 -30.22 19.47 11.09
C ALA A 7 -28.79 19.50 10.51
N TRP A 8 -28.65 19.78 9.21
CA TRP A 8 -27.34 19.99 8.58
C TRP A 8 -26.71 21.29 9.07
N ASP A 9 -27.47 22.38 9.13
CA ASP A 9 -26.97 23.70 9.54
C ASP A 9 -26.48 23.70 10.99
N TYR A 10 -27.18 22.99 11.89
CA TYR A 10 -26.72 22.80 13.27
C TYR A 10 -25.45 21.95 13.41
N LYS A 11 -25.29 20.93 12.55
CA LYS A 11 -24.13 20.01 12.60
C LYS A 11 -22.96 20.48 11.74
N ARG A 12 -23.18 21.44 10.85
CA ARG A 12 -22.21 21.92 9.87
C ARG A 12 -20.92 22.32 10.57
N ASP A 13 -21.00 23.19 11.56
CA ASP A 13 -19.83 23.70 12.26
C ASP A 13 -19.08 22.58 12.99
N ILE A 14 -19.80 21.63 13.59
CA ILE A 14 -19.21 20.45 14.24
C ILE A 14 -18.49 19.55 13.22
N VAL A 15 -19.08 19.35 12.04
CA VAL A 15 -18.48 18.57 10.94
C VAL A 15 -17.25 19.28 10.38
N PHE A 16 -17.31 20.60 10.20
CA PHE A 16 -16.16 21.40 9.75
C PHE A 16 -15.04 21.40 10.78
N ASP A 17 -15.35 21.61 12.07
CA ASP A 17 -14.36 21.52 13.14
C ASP A 17 -13.74 20.13 13.21
N HIS A 18 -14.54 19.07 13.06
CA HIS A 18 -14.03 17.71 13.03
C HIS A 18 -13.16 17.47 11.78
N TYR A 19 -13.56 17.99 10.62
CA TYR A 19 -12.79 17.91 9.38
C TYR A 19 -11.44 18.62 9.53
N ILE A 20 -11.44 19.87 10.01
CA ILE A 20 -10.20 20.64 10.26
C ILE A 20 -9.34 19.93 11.30
N ARG A 21 -9.91 19.48 12.42
CA ARG A 21 -9.17 18.74 13.44
C ARG A 21 -8.64 17.41 12.96
N THR A 22 -9.29 16.74 12.02
CA THR A 22 -8.80 15.46 11.47
C THR A 22 -7.77 15.67 10.38
N HIS A 23 -7.83 16.78 9.63
CA HIS A 23 -6.94 17.04 8.50
C HIS A 23 -5.78 17.99 8.82
N SER A 24 -5.83 18.72 9.94
CA SER A 24 -4.73 19.55 10.41
C SER A 24 -3.54 18.71 10.88
N TYR A 25 -2.35 19.24 10.59
CA TYR A 25 -1.06 18.70 11.01
C TYR A 25 -0.53 19.53 12.18
N THR A 26 -1.21 19.39 13.32
CA THR A 26 -0.74 19.89 14.61
C THR A 26 -0.09 18.77 15.39
N GLU A 27 0.49 19.10 16.54
CA GLU A 27 0.93 18.09 17.50
C GLU A 27 -0.19 17.09 17.79
N ARG A 28 0.14 15.80 17.73
CA ARG A 28 -0.80 14.72 18.02
C ARG A 28 -0.20 13.65 18.89
N GLN A 29 -1.09 13.01 19.63
CA GLN A 29 -0.76 11.84 20.40
C GLN A 29 -0.73 10.60 19.51
N CYS A 30 0.40 9.90 19.46
CA CYS A 30 0.53 8.64 18.75
C CYS A 30 -0.49 7.62 19.26
N CYS A 31 -1.28 7.02 18.34
CA CYS A 31 -2.31 6.05 18.68
C CYS A 31 -1.76 4.82 19.42
N CYS A 32 -0.52 4.41 19.11
CA CYS A 32 0.15 3.23 19.66
C CYS A 32 0.84 3.49 21.00
N CYS A 33 1.81 4.41 21.06
CA CYS A 33 2.65 4.61 22.26
C CYS A 33 2.26 5.81 23.12
N LYS A 34 1.25 6.60 22.71
CA LYS A 34 0.75 7.77 23.44
C LYS A 34 1.75 8.94 23.60
N LYS A 35 2.93 8.87 22.97
CA LYS A 35 3.87 9.99 22.84
C LYS A 35 3.24 11.11 22.00
N ILE A 36 3.43 12.36 22.41
CA ILE A 36 3.11 13.54 21.58
C ILE A 36 4.22 13.72 20.54
N THR A 37 3.84 13.91 19.28
CA THR A 37 4.74 14.14 18.14
C THR A 37 4.29 15.38 17.38
N SER A 38 5.26 16.19 16.96
CA SER A 38 5.01 17.39 16.16
C SER A 38 4.77 17.04 14.69
N TYR A 39 5.26 15.89 14.23
CA TYR A 39 5.14 15.41 12.86
C TYR A 39 4.48 14.01 12.84
N PRO A 40 3.17 13.92 13.13
CA PRO A 40 2.45 12.67 13.08
C PRO A 40 2.44 12.10 11.66
N VAL A 41 2.81 10.82 11.53
CA VAL A 41 2.60 10.05 10.30
C VAL A 41 1.16 9.55 10.29
N ARG A 42 0.35 10.07 9.37
CA ARG A 42 -1.05 9.67 9.22
C ARG A 42 -1.16 8.52 8.24
N CYS A 43 -1.70 7.41 8.71
CA CYS A 43 -2.03 6.28 7.84
C CYS A 43 -3.52 6.28 7.48
N PHE A 44 -3.81 6.46 6.19
CA PHE A 44 -5.18 6.46 5.67
C PHE A 44 -5.81 5.07 5.59
N THR A 45 -4.99 4.01 5.63
CA THR A 45 -5.49 2.62 5.67
C THR A 45 -5.82 2.20 7.10
N CYS A 46 -4.89 2.39 8.05
CA CYS A 46 -5.12 2.09 9.47
C CYS A 46 -6.09 3.06 10.16
N LYS A 47 -6.28 4.27 9.62
CA LYS A 47 -6.98 5.39 10.28
C LYS A 47 -6.31 5.76 11.61
N GLN A 48 -4.98 5.83 11.63
CA GLN A 48 -4.18 6.11 12.83
C GLN A 48 -3.13 7.18 12.56
N ASP A 49 -2.88 8.01 13.58
CA ASP A 49 -1.74 8.93 13.63
C ASP A 49 -0.63 8.29 14.49
N LEU A 50 0.56 8.12 13.92
CA LEU A 50 1.70 7.45 14.56
C LEU A 50 2.90 8.38 14.68
N CYS A 51 3.72 8.20 15.71
CA CYS A 51 5.07 8.78 15.72
C CYS A 51 6.00 7.99 14.78
N SER A 52 7.15 8.56 14.41
CA SER A 52 8.16 7.94 13.54
C SER A 52 8.48 6.49 13.90
N ARG A 53 8.72 6.20 15.19
CA ARG A 53 9.05 4.84 15.65
C ARG A 53 7.91 3.84 15.48
N CYS A 54 6.68 4.23 15.84
CA CYS A 54 5.52 3.35 15.72
C CYS A 54 5.12 3.15 14.26
N ASP A 55 5.27 4.18 13.44
CA ASP A 55 5.11 4.10 11.99
C ASP A 55 6.06 3.05 11.40
N LEU A 56 7.36 3.13 11.72
CA LEU A 56 8.35 2.18 11.24
C LEU A 56 8.01 0.74 11.64
N ILE A 57 7.71 0.48 12.92
CA ILE A 57 7.42 -0.87 13.42
C ILE A 57 6.20 -1.48 12.73
N THR A 58 5.15 -0.69 12.52
CA THR A 58 3.89 -1.15 11.93
C THR A 58 3.99 -1.25 10.41
N HIS A 59 4.43 -0.19 9.74
CA HIS A 59 4.33 -0.07 8.29
C HIS A 59 5.54 -0.63 7.54
N CYS A 60 6.62 -1.03 8.22
CA CYS A 60 7.62 -1.91 7.59
C CYS A 60 7.05 -3.30 7.24
N LYS A 61 5.94 -3.70 7.87
CA LYS A 61 5.20 -4.95 7.59
C LYS A 61 3.93 -4.71 6.78
N LEU A 62 3.34 -3.51 6.90
CA LEU A 62 2.13 -3.07 6.22
C LEU A 62 2.45 -2.01 5.15
N VAL A 63 3.36 -2.38 4.28
CA VAL A 63 4.00 -1.54 3.25
C VAL A 63 3.06 -0.97 2.19
N LEU A 64 1.87 -1.58 2.03
CA LEU A 64 0.84 -1.15 1.07
C LEU A 64 -0.10 -0.07 1.65
N HIS A 65 0.22 0.47 2.82
CA HIS A 65 -0.60 1.49 3.46
C HIS A 65 -0.25 2.89 2.97
N ASN A 66 -1.27 3.71 2.73
CA ASN A 66 -1.09 5.10 2.32
C ASN A 66 -0.73 5.95 3.55
N ARG A 67 0.50 6.44 3.58
CA ARG A 67 1.03 7.23 4.69
C ARG A 67 1.33 8.64 4.22
N GLU A 68 0.88 9.61 4.99
CA GLU A 68 1.05 11.03 4.71
C GLU A 68 1.73 11.70 5.90
N ILE A 69 2.57 12.66 5.60
CA ILE A 69 3.21 13.54 6.57
C ILE A 69 3.03 14.98 6.12
N CYS A 70 3.22 15.89 7.07
CA CYS A 70 3.37 17.31 6.77
C CYS A 70 4.54 17.84 7.59
N LEU A 71 5.65 18.16 6.92
CA LEU A 71 6.81 18.76 7.58
C LEU A 71 6.64 20.28 7.61
N ASN A 72 7.02 20.90 8.72
CA ASN A 72 6.96 22.34 8.94
C ASN A 72 5.58 22.98 8.67
N GLY A 73 4.49 22.20 8.70
CA GLY A 73 3.12 22.69 8.49
C GLY A 73 2.73 22.99 7.04
N GLU A 74 3.66 22.92 6.09
CA GLU A 74 3.44 23.30 4.68
C GLU A 74 3.85 22.20 3.69
N ASP A 75 4.85 21.37 4.01
CA ASP A 75 5.34 20.30 3.13
C ASP A 75 4.53 19.01 3.33
N LYS A 76 3.29 19.07 2.84
CA LYS A 76 2.36 17.93 2.87
C LYS A 76 2.65 16.98 1.73
N ARG A 77 3.06 15.74 2.05
CA ARG A 77 3.31 14.72 1.04
C ARG A 77 2.99 13.31 1.51
N PHE A 78 2.67 12.44 0.55
CA PHE A 78 2.67 11.01 0.78
C PHE A 78 4.10 10.47 0.83
N LEU A 79 4.34 9.57 1.78
CA LEU A 79 5.58 8.83 1.87
C LEU A 79 5.57 7.67 0.88
N HIS A 80 6.71 7.45 0.22
CA HIS A 80 6.96 6.19 -0.47
C HIS A 80 6.98 5.01 0.53
N GLN A 81 6.86 3.79 0.02
CA GLN A 81 6.81 2.55 0.81
C GLN A 81 8.06 2.35 1.67
N ASN A 82 9.19 2.76 1.11
CA ASN A 82 10.52 2.66 1.69
C ASN A 82 10.90 3.91 2.49
N GLU A 83 10.10 4.98 2.49
CA GLU A 83 10.40 6.20 3.24
C GLU A 83 9.82 6.14 4.64
N PHE A 84 10.64 6.49 5.63
CA PHE A 84 10.23 6.57 7.04
C PHE A 84 10.80 7.82 7.65
N LEU A 85 10.03 8.45 8.53
CA LEU A 85 10.53 9.56 9.32
C LEU A 85 11.57 9.03 10.32
N SER A 86 12.66 9.76 10.45
CA SER A 86 13.75 9.49 11.37
C SER A 86 13.32 9.74 12.83
N ASP A 87 14.12 9.25 13.79
CA ASP A 87 13.86 9.45 15.23
C ASP A 87 13.94 10.93 15.66
N ASP A 88 14.67 11.74 14.90
CA ASP A 88 14.73 13.21 15.05
C ASP A 88 13.44 13.91 14.56
N GLU A 89 12.52 13.17 13.94
CA GLU A 89 11.24 13.65 13.38
C GLU A 89 11.39 14.73 12.29
N GLU A 90 12.60 15.00 11.79
CA GLU A 90 12.88 16.06 10.81
C GLU A 90 13.36 15.52 9.46
N THR A 91 14.00 14.34 9.46
CA THR A 91 14.59 13.77 8.25
C THR A 91 13.86 12.53 7.78
N ILE A 92 13.85 12.31 6.46
CA ILE A 92 13.25 11.12 5.86
C ILE A 92 14.36 10.14 5.48
N LYS A 93 14.23 8.91 5.95
CA LYS A 93 15.16 7.81 5.71
C LYS A 93 14.54 6.80 4.77
N VAL A 94 15.32 6.35 3.80
CA VAL A 94 14.94 5.25 2.91
C VAL A 94 15.39 3.93 3.51
N LYS A 95 14.47 2.97 3.60
CA LYS A 95 14.70 1.61 4.11
C LYS A 95 14.15 0.61 3.13
N GLU A 96 14.93 -0.41 2.81
CA GLU A 96 14.45 -1.48 1.94
C GLU A 96 13.26 -2.21 2.58
N VAL A 97 12.22 -2.42 1.79
CA VAL A 97 10.98 -3.10 2.17
C VAL A 97 10.67 -4.19 1.15
N SER A 98 10.18 -5.33 1.63
CA SER A 98 9.80 -6.49 0.82
C SER A 98 8.30 -6.54 0.61
N VAL A 99 7.87 -7.15 -0.49
CA VAL A 99 6.47 -7.53 -0.73
C VAL A 99 5.95 -8.36 0.46
N PRO A 100 4.76 -8.07 0.99
CA PRO A 100 4.24 -8.83 2.11
C PRO A 100 3.83 -10.23 1.63
N ILE A 101 4.33 -11.28 2.26
CA ILE A 101 3.89 -12.67 1.99
C ILE A 101 3.48 -13.37 3.27
N LEU A 102 2.53 -14.29 3.14
CA LEU A 102 2.09 -15.14 4.22
C LEU A 102 2.98 -16.39 4.30
N VAL A 103 3.73 -16.53 5.39
CA VAL A 103 4.49 -17.77 5.67
C VAL A 103 3.99 -18.39 6.97
N PRO A 104 3.12 -19.42 6.91
CA PRO A 104 2.49 -19.96 8.11
C PRO A 104 3.42 -20.84 8.96
N SER A 105 4.37 -21.56 8.34
CA SER A 105 5.31 -22.43 9.04
C SER A 105 6.64 -22.57 8.31
N CYS A 106 7.73 -22.78 9.06
CA CYS A 106 9.02 -23.09 8.46
C CYS A 106 8.95 -24.44 7.71
N PRO A 107 9.34 -24.50 6.43
CA PRO A 107 9.27 -25.74 5.65
C PRO A 107 10.22 -26.83 6.18
N ASP A 108 11.32 -26.44 6.80
CA ASP A 108 12.34 -27.32 7.37
C ASP A 108 11.94 -27.83 8.77
N CYS A 109 11.91 -26.95 9.78
CA CYS A 109 11.69 -27.37 11.16
C CYS A 109 10.22 -27.45 11.60
N LYS A 110 9.25 -27.15 10.71
CA LYS A 110 7.79 -27.17 10.92
C LYS A 110 7.24 -26.30 12.06
N LYS A 111 8.08 -25.47 12.68
CA LYS A 111 7.64 -24.52 13.71
C LYS A 111 6.85 -23.38 13.06
N THR A 112 5.77 -22.98 13.71
CA THR A 112 4.93 -21.84 13.31
C THR A 112 5.45 -20.55 13.94
N ASN A 113 5.15 -19.41 13.33
CA ASN A 113 5.52 -18.08 13.83
C ASN A 113 7.03 -17.85 14.07
N THR A 114 7.90 -18.67 13.48
CA THR A 114 9.37 -18.49 13.56
C THR A 114 9.96 -17.85 12.30
N SER A 115 9.17 -17.71 11.25
CA SER A 115 9.59 -17.13 9.98
C SER A 115 9.49 -15.60 10.00
N THR A 116 10.52 -14.95 9.49
CA THR A 116 10.57 -13.50 9.29
C THR A 116 10.86 -13.21 7.83
N THR A 117 10.33 -12.10 7.32
CA THR A 117 10.54 -11.65 5.93
C THR A 117 11.60 -10.55 5.89
N LYS A 118 12.42 -10.57 4.83
CA LYS A 118 13.44 -9.57 4.54
C LYS A 118 13.42 -9.19 3.06
N PRO A 119 13.81 -7.95 2.72
CA PRO A 119 14.05 -7.54 1.34
C PRO A 119 15.11 -8.41 0.66
N ASP A 120 14.82 -8.80 -0.58
CA ASP A 120 15.77 -9.43 -1.49
C ASP A 120 16.46 -8.39 -2.40
N PHE A 121 17.42 -8.81 -3.22
CA PHE A 121 18.09 -7.97 -4.21
C PHE A 121 17.19 -7.66 -5.42
N ILE A 122 16.30 -8.59 -5.77
CA ILE A 122 15.38 -8.48 -6.91
C ILE A 122 14.28 -7.46 -6.61
N SER A 123 13.96 -6.60 -7.57
CA SER A 123 12.89 -5.61 -7.47
C SER A 123 11.62 -6.12 -8.18
N ASN A 124 10.46 -5.89 -7.57
CA ASN A 124 9.14 -6.22 -8.08
C ASN A 124 8.26 -4.97 -8.13
N ILE A 125 7.34 -4.96 -9.09
CA ILE A 125 6.33 -3.91 -9.24
C ILE A 125 4.98 -4.51 -8.90
N PHE A 126 4.39 -4.08 -7.80
CA PHE A 126 3.09 -4.53 -7.33
C PHE A 126 1.98 -3.56 -7.76
N ILE A 127 0.84 -4.10 -8.18
CA ILE A 127 -0.25 -3.36 -8.79
C ILE A 127 -1.57 -3.80 -8.17
N CYS A 128 -2.24 -2.86 -7.51
CA CYS A 128 -3.54 -3.10 -6.89
C CYS A 128 -4.51 -1.97 -7.21
N ILE A 129 -5.74 -2.09 -6.69
CA ILE A 129 -6.75 -1.03 -6.78
C ILE A 129 -6.27 0.28 -6.15
N SER A 130 -5.37 0.18 -5.17
CA SER A 130 -4.74 1.32 -4.51
C SER A 130 -3.53 1.88 -5.25
N CYS A 131 -3.27 1.47 -6.51
CA CYS A 131 -2.21 1.91 -7.43
C CYS A 131 -0.95 1.02 -7.49
N ARG A 132 0.13 1.53 -8.10
CA ARG A 132 1.42 0.86 -8.31
C ARG A 132 2.37 1.04 -7.11
N TRP A 133 3.13 0.01 -6.77
CA TRP A 133 4.06 -0.05 -5.64
C TRP A 133 5.37 -0.71 -6.08
N ASP A 134 6.50 -0.03 -5.91
CA ASP A 134 7.81 -0.54 -6.32
C ASP A 134 8.59 -0.99 -5.08
N MET A 135 8.94 -2.27 -5.02
CA MET A 135 9.39 -2.93 -3.79
C MET A 135 10.41 -4.03 -4.07
N LYS A 136 11.14 -4.48 -3.05
CA LYS A 136 12.00 -5.67 -3.18
C LYS A 136 11.19 -6.96 -3.10
N SER A 137 11.69 -8.02 -3.73
CA SER A 137 11.23 -9.38 -3.50
C SER A 137 11.46 -9.80 -2.04
N THR A 138 11.00 -10.98 -1.68
CA THR A 138 10.98 -11.42 -0.28
C THR A 138 11.84 -12.64 -0.07
N VAL A 139 12.77 -12.53 0.88
CA VAL A 139 13.46 -13.66 1.48
C VAL A 139 12.79 -13.99 2.81
N VAL A 140 12.60 -15.28 3.05
CA VAL A 140 12.05 -15.81 4.29
C VAL A 140 13.16 -16.47 5.07
N GLU A 141 13.32 -16.08 6.33
CA GLU A 141 14.31 -16.68 7.24
C GLU A 141 13.62 -17.19 8.50
N CYS A 142 13.91 -18.45 8.84
CA CYS A 142 13.45 -19.06 10.08
C CYS A 142 14.41 -18.76 11.23
N SER A 143 13.91 -18.06 12.24
CA SER A 143 14.66 -17.75 13.47
C SER A 143 15.03 -18.99 14.31
N ALA A 144 14.38 -20.14 14.10
CA ALA A 144 14.57 -21.33 14.92
C ALA A 144 15.63 -22.31 14.37
N CYS A 145 15.82 -22.37 13.06
CA CYS A 145 16.80 -23.27 12.43
C CYS A 145 17.71 -22.58 11.40
N SER A 146 17.60 -21.26 11.26
CA SER A 146 18.37 -20.45 10.28
C SER A 146 18.20 -20.89 8.82
N PHE A 147 17.23 -21.76 8.53
CA PHE A 147 16.83 -22.09 7.17
C PHE A 147 16.24 -20.84 6.51
N TRP A 148 16.65 -20.59 5.26
CA TRP A 148 16.15 -19.47 4.46
C TRP A 148 15.81 -19.92 3.04
N PHE A 149 14.88 -19.20 2.42
CA PHE A 149 14.51 -19.39 1.02
C PHE A 149 13.98 -18.10 0.41
N GLU A 150 14.13 -17.96 -0.91
CA GLU A 150 13.50 -16.90 -1.70
C GLU A 150 12.06 -17.26 -2.02
N ALA A 151 11.15 -16.28 -1.86
CA ALA A 151 9.75 -16.44 -2.17
C ALA A 151 9.53 -16.68 -3.68
N LYS A 152 8.72 -17.68 -3.98
CA LYS A 152 8.37 -18.06 -5.35
C LYS A 152 7.03 -17.48 -5.75
N ALA A 153 6.72 -17.57 -7.04
CA ALA A 153 5.43 -17.20 -7.63
C ALA A 153 4.22 -17.71 -6.82
N GLU A 154 4.29 -18.96 -6.37
CA GLU A 154 3.24 -19.64 -5.60
C GLU A 154 3.01 -18.98 -4.23
N ASP A 155 4.08 -18.52 -3.57
CA ASP A 155 3.99 -17.86 -2.25
C ASP A 155 3.29 -16.50 -2.37
N PHE A 156 3.59 -15.76 -3.44
CA PHE A 156 2.89 -14.51 -3.76
C PHE A 156 1.42 -14.76 -4.11
N PHE A 157 1.12 -15.83 -4.85
CA PHE A 157 -0.25 -16.20 -5.22
C PHE A 157 -1.11 -16.50 -4.00
N VAL A 158 -0.60 -17.32 -3.06
CA VAL A 158 -1.29 -17.61 -1.79
C VAL A 158 -1.49 -16.35 -0.96
N SER A 159 -0.61 -15.36 -1.11
CA SER A 159 -0.71 -14.05 -0.46
C SER A 159 -1.66 -13.07 -1.19
N GLY A 160 -2.32 -13.52 -2.26
CA GLY A 160 -3.30 -12.74 -3.02
C GLY A 160 -2.72 -12.00 -4.23
N PHE A 161 -1.50 -12.34 -4.67
CA PHE A 161 -0.79 -11.64 -5.74
C PHE A 161 -0.41 -12.55 -6.92
N GLN A 162 -0.81 -12.17 -8.12
CA GLN A 162 -0.53 -12.90 -9.35
C GLN A 162 0.62 -12.28 -10.13
N LEU A 163 1.60 -13.08 -10.56
CA LEU A 163 2.63 -12.60 -11.49
C LEU A 163 2.03 -12.26 -12.85
N SER A 164 2.32 -11.06 -13.34
CA SER A 164 2.13 -10.69 -14.74
C SER A 164 3.40 -10.98 -15.53
N SER A 165 3.20 -11.67 -16.64
CA SER A 165 4.27 -12.13 -17.54
C SER A 165 4.82 -11.04 -18.47
N ALA A 166 4.86 -9.77 -18.05
CA ALA A 166 5.19 -8.64 -18.92
C ALA A 166 6.47 -7.87 -18.48
N ILE A 167 7.64 -8.43 -18.82
CA ILE A 167 8.95 -7.79 -19.18
C ILE A 167 9.68 -7.01 -18.06
N ASP A 168 10.91 -7.28 -17.63
CA ASP A 168 12.16 -7.81 -18.24
C ASP A 168 12.70 -9.03 -17.44
N GLU A 169 13.92 -9.55 -17.74
CA GLU A 169 14.51 -10.68 -16.97
C GLU A 169 14.73 -10.37 -15.47
N THR A 170 14.65 -9.11 -15.06
CA THR A 170 15.04 -8.64 -13.72
C THR A 170 13.90 -8.11 -12.86
N SER A 171 12.76 -7.76 -13.46
CA SER A 171 11.63 -7.09 -12.81
C SER A 171 10.35 -7.89 -13.00
N PHE A 172 9.75 -8.33 -11.88
CA PHE A 172 8.48 -9.03 -11.92
C PHE A 172 7.32 -8.10 -11.56
N TYR A 173 6.23 -8.19 -12.31
CA TYR A 173 4.99 -7.50 -11.97
C TYR A 173 4.07 -8.42 -11.17
N LEU A 174 3.53 -7.94 -10.06
CA LEU A 174 2.55 -8.65 -9.24
C LEU A 174 1.22 -7.88 -9.25
N ILE A 175 0.11 -8.56 -9.52
CA ILE A 175 -1.24 -7.98 -9.57
C ILE A 175 -2.08 -8.52 -8.42
N CYS A 176 -2.75 -7.63 -7.68
CA CYS A 176 -3.71 -8.03 -6.65
C CYS A 176 -4.91 -8.78 -7.25
N THR A 177 -5.30 -9.89 -6.64
CA THR A 177 -6.50 -10.65 -6.99
C THR A 177 -7.77 -9.80 -6.99
N GLU A 178 -7.93 -8.91 -6.01
CA GLU A 178 -9.07 -7.97 -5.96
C GLU A 178 -9.16 -7.10 -7.21
N LEU A 179 -8.02 -6.65 -7.74
CA LEU A 179 -8.02 -5.83 -8.95
C LEU A 179 -8.54 -6.64 -10.15
N LEU A 180 -8.18 -7.92 -10.25
CA LEU A 180 -8.67 -8.81 -11.31
C LEU A 180 -10.19 -8.96 -11.27
N GLU A 181 -10.76 -9.10 -10.07
CA GLU A 181 -12.22 -9.18 -9.89
C GLU A 181 -12.92 -7.88 -10.34
N TRP A 182 -12.35 -6.72 -10.01
CA TRP A 182 -12.86 -5.43 -10.46
C TRP A 182 -12.82 -5.30 -11.99
N CYS A 183 -11.73 -5.73 -12.64
CA CYS A 183 -11.62 -5.76 -14.10
C CYS A 183 -12.75 -6.57 -14.73
N TRP A 184 -13.00 -7.77 -14.19
CA TRP A 184 -14.08 -8.63 -14.65
C TRP A 184 -15.45 -7.96 -14.49
N HIS A 185 -15.70 -7.30 -13.36
CA HIS A 185 -16.94 -6.57 -13.13
C HIS A 185 -17.12 -5.38 -14.08
N PHE A 186 -16.07 -4.60 -14.35
CA PHE A 186 -16.14 -3.49 -15.30
C PHE A 186 -16.53 -3.98 -16.70
N GLN A 187 -15.97 -5.11 -17.14
CA GLN A 187 -16.27 -5.67 -18.46
C GLN A 187 -17.69 -6.23 -18.56
N GLN A 188 -18.11 -7.02 -17.58
CA GLN A 188 -19.33 -7.81 -17.68
C GLN A 188 -20.58 -7.06 -17.18
N ARG A 189 -20.41 -6.17 -16.20
CA ARG A 189 -21.53 -5.52 -15.51
C ARG A 189 -21.63 -4.03 -15.80
N MET A 190 -20.61 -3.42 -16.39
CA MET A 190 -20.56 -1.99 -16.67
C MET A 190 -20.09 -1.70 -18.12
N PRO A 191 -20.79 -2.21 -19.15
CA PRO A 191 -20.36 -2.11 -20.55
C PRO A 191 -20.23 -0.67 -21.09
N GLY A 192 -20.75 0.33 -20.37
CA GLY A 192 -20.58 1.75 -20.69
C GLY A 192 -19.31 2.39 -20.13
N ILE A 193 -18.53 1.69 -19.31
CA ILE A 193 -17.28 2.20 -18.75
C ILE A 193 -16.13 1.88 -19.70
N SER A 194 -15.38 2.91 -20.08
CA SER A 194 -14.13 2.74 -20.83
C SER A 194 -13.05 2.19 -19.91
N MET A 195 -12.54 1.00 -20.21
CA MET A 195 -11.41 0.41 -19.49
C MET A 195 -10.15 1.29 -19.55
N ASN A 196 -9.95 2.02 -20.65
CA ASN A 196 -8.84 2.98 -20.76
C ASN A 196 -9.01 4.11 -19.75
N LYS A 197 -10.24 4.60 -19.54
CA LYS A 197 -10.50 5.63 -18.52
C LYS A 197 -10.30 5.12 -17.11
N VAL A 198 -10.66 3.86 -16.82
CA VAL A 198 -10.36 3.23 -15.52
C VAL A 198 -8.84 3.18 -15.29
N ILE A 199 -8.07 2.80 -16.31
CA ILE A 199 -6.60 2.77 -16.24
C ILE A 199 -6.04 4.16 -15.96
N GLU A 200 -6.46 5.17 -16.73
CA GLU A 200 -6.04 6.57 -16.54
C GLU A 200 -6.34 7.04 -15.11
N THR A 201 -7.55 6.78 -14.59
CA THR A 201 -7.91 7.15 -13.21
C THR A 201 -7.01 6.47 -12.18
N ILE A 202 -6.66 5.19 -12.36
CA ILE A 202 -5.76 4.52 -11.41
C ILE A 202 -4.32 5.07 -11.51
N GLN A 203 -3.89 5.50 -12.70
CA GLN A 203 -2.60 6.19 -12.89
C GLN A 203 -2.59 7.54 -12.18
N GLU A 204 -3.62 8.37 -12.36
CA GLU A 204 -3.77 9.65 -11.67
C GLU A 204 -3.75 9.47 -10.14
N LEU A 205 -4.48 8.47 -9.62
CA LEU A 205 -4.44 8.13 -8.20
C LEU A 205 -3.03 7.70 -7.73
N SER A 206 -2.22 7.08 -8.60
CA SER A 206 -0.84 6.68 -8.29
C SER A 206 0.03 7.93 -8.09
N GLU A 207 -0.08 8.89 -9.01
CA GLU A 207 0.65 10.16 -8.97
C GLU A 207 0.25 10.99 -7.74
N MET A 208 -1.04 11.04 -7.40
CA MET A 208 -1.53 11.71 -6.20
C MET A 208 -0.90 11.18 -4.91
N HIS A 209 -0.59 9.88 -4.85
CA HIS A 209 0.06 9.24 -3.71
C HIS A 209 1.60 9.23 -3.81
N ASN A 210 2.17 10.07 -4.69
CA ASN A 210 3.60 10.17 -4.96
C ASN A 210 4.19 8.81 -5.39
N ARG A 211 3.57 8.14 -6.38
CA ARG A 211 4.06 6.86 -6.93
C ARG A 211 4.24 6.94 -8.43
N LEU A 212 5.13 6.11 -8.96
CA LEU A 212 5.43 6.09 -10.39
C LEU A 212 4.19 5.72 -11.22
N SER A 213 4.01 6.40 -12.36
CA SER A 213 2.80 6.31 -13.20
C SER A 213 2.97 5.56 -14.51
N TYR A 214 4.14 4.97 -14.79
CA TYR A 214 4.44 4.42 -16.11
C TYR A 214 3.35 3.47 -16.64
N ASN A 215 3.21 3.50 -17.97
CA ASN A 215 2.28 2.81 -18.87
C ASN A 215 2.14 1.27 -18.72
N CYS A 216 2.69 0.67 -17.65
CA CYS A 216 2.58 -0.76 -17.36
C CYS A 216 1.13 -1.25 -17.40
N TRP A 217 0.18 -0.41 -16.97
CA TRP A 217 -1.25 -0.75 -16.94
C TRP A 217 -1.81 -1.15 -18.31
N PHE A 218 -1.39 -0.51 -19.39
CA PHE A 218 -1.87 -0.84 -20.74
C PHE A 218 -1.38 -2.22 -21.21
N CYS A 219 -0.10 -2.54 -20.97
CA CYS A 219 0.47 -3.86 -21.27
C CYS A 219 -0.14 -4.97 -20.41
N LEU A 220 -0.41 -4.67 -19.14
CA LEU A 220 -0.99 -5.60 -18.17
C LEU A 220 -2.44 -5.93 -18.51
N PHE A 221 -3.26 -4.90 -18.77
CA PHE A 221 -4.67 -5.11 -19.13
C PHE A 221 -4.82 -5.82 -20.47
N HIS A 222 -4.02 -5.48 -21.48
CA HIS A 222 -4.12 -6.11 -22.79
C HIS A 222 -3.80 -7.61 -22.72
N LEU A 223 -2.85 -8.05 -21.89
CA LEU A 223 -2.54 -9.47 -21.71
C LEU A 223 -3.59 -10.22 -20.90
N PHE A 224 -4.18 -9.58 -19.88
CA PHE A 224 -5.20 -10.20 -19.02
C PHE A 224 -6.56 -10.29 -19.70
N ILE A 225 -7.03 -9.21 -20.36
CA ILE A 225 -8.29 -9.20 -21.11
C ILE A 225 -8.25 -10.26 -22.23
N CYS A 226 -7.14 -10.33 -22.98
CA CYS A 226 -7.01 -11.29 -24.07
C CYS A 226 -6.92 -12.75 -23.60
N ARG A 227 -6.47 -13.03 -22.37
CA ARG A 227 -6.38 -14.41 -21.85
C ARG A 227 -7.64 -14.89 -21.11
N TRP A 228 -8.34 -14.00 -20.40
CA TRP A 228 -9.59 -14.35 -19.71
C TRP A 228 -10.82 -14.37 -20.62
N SER A 229 -10.73 -13.83 -21.84
CA SER A 229 -11.78 -13.99 -22.86
C SER A 229 -11.90 -15.43 -23.42
N PHE A 230 -11.10 -16.38 -22.92
CA PHE A 230 -11.02 -17.78 -23.38
C PHE A 230 -11.40 -18.82 -22.31
N ILE A 231 -12.00 -18.42 -21.18
CA ILE A 231 -12.64 -19.32 -20.20
C ILE A 231 -14.10 -18.89 -20.06
#